data_AF-A0A965LDR8-F1
#
_entry.id   AF-A0A965LDR8-F1
#
_cell.length_a   1.000
_cell.length_b   1.000
_cell.length_c   1.000
_cell.angle_alpha   90.00
_cell.angle_beta   90.00
_cell.angle_gamma   90.00
#
_symmetry.space_group_name_H-M   'P 1'
#
loop_
_entity.id
_entity.type
_entity.pdbx_description
1 polymer ?
#
loop_
_entity_poly.entity_id
_entity_poly.type
_entity_poly.pdbx_seq_one_letter_code
_entity_poly.pdbx_strand_id
1 'polypeptide(L)'
;YLGEVQVKCAIDGLGEDDYLYDLKTTEDASPQGFLKSVRNYKYNLQAYFYRQAFEAAFKIRCKGFRFLVVEKAPPYATAIYELGPELMTNACFDFEAALKAYKTCTDLGEWPGYSEEIQTIDLAAKATTIPPIQFA
;
A
#
# COMPACT_ATOMS: atom_id res chain seq x y z
N TYR A 1 11.17 -13.47 -3.03
CA TYR A 1 12.24 -12.49 -2.76
C TYR A 1 12.11 -11.33 -3.72
N LEU A 2 12.23 -10.11 -3.21
CA LEU A 2 12.41 -8.90 -4.00
C LEU A 2 13.82 -8.38 -3.70
N GLY A 3 14.75 -8.59 -4.65
CA GLY A 3 16.18 -8.53 -4.35
C GLY A 3 16.55 -9.55 -3.28
N GLU A 4 17.18 -9.09 -2.20
CA GLU A 4 17.59 -9.90 -1.05
C GLU A 4 16.49 -10.03 0.02
N VAL A 5 15.39 -9.26 -0.11
CA VAL A 5 14.35 -9.22 0.91
C VAL A 5 13.33 -10.31 0.68
N GLN A 6 13.12 -11.16 1.68
CA GLN A 6 12.00 -12.10 1.67
C GLN A 6 10.71 -11.33 1.97
N VAL A 7 9.75 -11.43 1.07
CA VAL A 7 8.45 -10.80 1.18
C VAL A 7 7.34 -11.85 1.07
N LYS A 8 6.18 -11.53 1.64
CA LYS A 8 4.97 -12.36 1.56
C LYS A 8 3.78 -11.46 1.28
N CYS A 9 2.89 -11.92 0.41
CA CYS A 9 1.57 -11.35 0.20
C CYS A 9 0.55 -12.49 0.06
N ALA A 10 -0.72 -12.17 0.27
CA ALA A 10 -1.85 -13.03 -0.06
C ALA A 10 -2.76 -12.22 -0.98
N ILE A 11 -2.87 -12.62 -2.24
CA ILE A 11 -3.69 -11.96 -3.24
C ILE A 11 -5.05 -12.65 -3.22
N ASP A 12 -6.15 -11.89 -3.19
CA ASP A 12 -7.49 -12.46 -3.05
C ASP A 12 -7.92 -13.23 -4.30
N GLY A 13 -7.50 -12.79 -5.49
CA GLY A 13 -7.80 -13.49 -6.74
C GLY A 13 -6.84 -13.21 -7.88
N LEU A 14 -6.66 -14.21 -8.73
CA LEU A 14 -6.06 -14.11 -10.07
C LEU A 14 -7.17 -14.43 -11.07
N GLY A 15 -7.54 -13.46 -11.91
CA GLY A 15 -8.57 -13.65 -12.94
C GLY A 15 -8.03 -14.41 -14.15
N GLU A 16 -8.93 -15.04 -14.91
CA GLU A 16 -8.62 -15.62 -16.22
C GLU A 16 -8.15 -14.58 -17.25
N ASP A 17 -8.38 -13.30 -16.97
CA ASP A 17 -7.94 -12.17 -17.78
C ASP A 17 -6.53 -11.66 -17.42
N ASP A 18 -5.79 -12.37 -16.56
CA ASP A 18 -4.44 -12.07 -16.06
C ASP A 18 -4.33 -10.82 -15.18
N TYR A 19 -5.45 -10.35 -14.62
CA TYR A 19 -5.46 -9.30 -13.60
C TYR A 19 -5.44 -9.90 -12.20
N LEU A 20 -4.77 -9.19 -11.29
CA LEU A 20 -4.84 -9.46 -9.86
C LEU A 20 -6.02 -8.70 -9.26
N TYR A 21 -6.71 -9.33 -8.32
CA TYR A 21 -7.89 -8.79 -7.65
C TYR A 21 -7.72 -8.76 -6.15
N ASP A 22 -8.28 -7.73 -5.53
CA ASP A 22 -8.39 -7.57 -4.08
C ASP A 22 -9.77 -6.99 -3.74
N LEU A 23 -10.44 -7.62 -2.78
CA LEU A 23 -11.81 -7.27 -2.37
C LEU A 23 -11.76 -6.32 -1.17
N LYS A 24 -12.41 -5.17 -1.31
CA LYS A 24 -12.53 -4.17 -0.25
C LYS A 24 -13.98 -3.83 0.04
N THR A 25 -14.35 -3.82 1.32
CA THR A 25 -15.57 -3.16 1.77
C THR A 25 -15.30 -1.67 2.02
N THR A 26 -16.23 -0.78 1.69
CA THR A 26 -16.09 0.68 1.85
C THR A 26 -17.38 1.33 2.38
N GLU A 27 -17.29 2.55 2.91
CA GLU A 27 -18.48 3.35 3.24
C GLU A 27 -19.07 4.04 1.99
N ASP A 28 -18.22 4.34 1.02
CA ASP A 28 -18.56 5.06 -0.21
C ASP A 28 -17.77 4.43 -1.37
N ALA A 29 -18.50 3.78 -2.28
CA ALA A 29 -17.91 3.14 -3.46
C ALA A 29 -17.83 4.07 -4.67
N SER A 30 -18.21 5.35 -4.56
CA SER A 30 -17.99 6.32 -5.62
C SER A 30 -16.49 6.51 -5.90
N PRO A 31 -16.10 7.01 -7.09
CA PRO A 31 -14.70 7.26 -7.41
C PRO A 31 -14.00 8.17 -6.39
N GLN A 32 -14.70 9.19 -5.87
CA GLN A 32 -14.17 10.12 -4.88
C GLN A 32 -14.01 9.46 -3.50
N GLY A 33 -15.02 8.70 -3.07
CA GLY A 33 -14.99 7.95 -1.81
C GLY A 33 -13.89 6.90 -1.80
N PHE A 34 -13.76 6.14 -2.90
CA PHE A 34 -12.72 5.15 -3.01
C PHE A 34 -11.32 5.78 -3.12
N LEU A 35 -11.14 6.89 -3.85
CA LEU A 35 -9.87 7.61 -3.88
C LEU A 35 -9.43 8.09 -2.48
N LYS A 36 -10.37 8.56 -1.65
CA LYS A 36 -10.10 8.90 -0.25
C LYS A 36 -9.61 7.67 0.52
N SER A 37 -10.25 6.52 0.34
CA SER A 37 -9.83 5.26 0.95
C SER A 37 -8.44 4.83 0.47
N VAL A 38 -8.14 4.93 -0.82
CA VAL A 38 -6.81 4.66 -1.40
C VAL A 38 -5.73 5.50 -0.73
N ARG A 39 -5.99 6.79 -0.50
CA ARG A 39 -5.05 7.70 0.16
C ARG A 39 -4.88 7.40 1.64
N ASN A 40 -5.98 7.13 2.35
CA ASN A 40 -5.96 6.87 3.79
C ASN A 40 -5.28 5.55 4.14
N TYR A 41 -5.47 4.52 3.32
CA TYR A 41 -5.02 3.15 3.59
C TYR A 41 -3.87 2.69 2.69
N LYS A 42 -3.32 3.59 1.86
CA LYS A 42 -2.18 3.30 0.96
C LYS A 42 -2.44 2.10 0.03
N TYR A 43 -3.65 1.99 -0.53
CA TYR A 43 -3.98 0.89 -1.43
C TYR A 43 -3.16 0.89 -2.73
N ASN A 44 -2.64 2.05 -3.14
CA ASN A 44 -1.67 2.13 -4.24
C ASN A 44 -0.36 1.39 -3.91
N LEU A 45 0.13 1.49 -2.67
CA LEU A 45 1.29 0.75 -2.20
C LEU A 45 1.01 -0.77 -2.19
N GLN A 46 -0.17 -1.18 -1.73
CA GLN A 46 -0.60 -2.58 -1.79
C GLN A 46 -0.62 -3.10 -3.23
N ALA A 47 -1.28 -2.38 -4.15
CA ALA A 47 -1.38 -2.76 -5.55
C ALA A 47 0.00 -2.90 -6.20
N TYR A 48 0.91 -1.96 -5.95
CA TYR A 48 2.28 -2.04 -6.46
C TYR A 48 3.02 -3.25 -5.87
N PHE A 49 3.01 -3.40 -4.54
CA PHE A 49 3.69 -4.49 -3.85
C PHE A 49 3.22 -5.87 -4.33
N TYR A 50 1.91 -6.08 -4.43
CA TYR A 50 1.35 -7.39 -4.79
C TYR A 50 1.72 -7.78 -6.21
N ARG A 51 1.73 -6.81 -7.14
CA ARG A 51 2.25 -7.04 -8.50
C ARG A 51 3.71 -7.46 -8.47
N GLN A 52 4.57 -6.71 -7.78
CA GLN A 52 6.00 -7.05 -7.70
C GLN A 52 6.22 -8.44 -7.10
N ALA A 53 5.54 -8.76 -6.00
CA ALA A 53 5.66 -10.05 -5.33
C ALA A 53 5.15 -11.21 -6.22
N PHE A 54 4.00 -11.04 -6.88
CA PHE A 54 3.45 -12.01 -7.81
C PHE A 54 4.41 -12.29 -8.97
N GLU A 55 4.85 -11.25 -9.67
CA GLU A 55 5.71 -11.40 -10.84
C GLU A 55 7.07 -12.00 -10.46
N ALA A 56 7.60 -11.64 -9.30
CA ALA A 56 8.83 -12.23 -8.79
C ALA A 56 8.69 -13.71 -8.42
N ALA A 57 7.53 -14.12 -7.89
CA ALA A 57 7.27 -15.50 -7.49
C ALA A 57 6.98 -16.42 -8.69
N PHE A 58 6.10 -15.99 -9.59
CA PHE A 58 5.62 -16.81 -10.72
C PHE A 58 6.41 -16.61 -12.01
N LYS A 59 7.28 -15.60 -12.07
CA LYS A 59 8.06 -15.23 -13.28
C LYS A 59 7.19 -14.90 -14.50
N ILE A 60 5.99 -14.40 -14.25
CA ILE A 60 5.00 -13.99 -15.27
C ILE A 60 4.59 -12.55 -14.97
N ARG A 61 4.41 -11.73 -16.02
CA ARG A 61 3.91 -10.35 -15.88
C ARG A 61 2.39 -10.36 -15.73
N CYS A 62 1.87 -9.67 -14.72
CA CYS A 62 0.44 -9.46 -14.59
C CYS A 62 0.00 -8.26 -15.45
N LYS A 63 -1.26 -8.26 -15.91
CA LYS A 63 -1.77 -7.11 -16.70
C LYS A 63 -2.04 -5.89 -15.84
N GLY A 64 -2.33 -6.08 -14.56
CA GLY A 64 -2.63 -4.99 -13.64
C GLY A 64 -3.19 -5.49 -12.32
N PHE A 65 -3.74 -4.55 -11.55
CA PHE A 65 -4.32 -4.80 -10.23
C PHE A 65 -5.63 -4.03 -10.10
N ARG A 66 -6.71 -4.74 -9.78
CA ARG A 66 -8.06 -4.19 -9.69
C ARG A 66 -8.64 -4.41 -8.31
N PHE A 67 -9.25 -3.37 -7.78
CA PHE A 67 -10.02 -3.44 -6.55
C PHE A 67 -11.48 -3.73 -6.88
N LEU A 68 -12.02 -4.79 -6.31
CA LEU A 68 -13.45 -5.04 -6.24
C LEU A 68 -13.94 -4.35 -4.97
N VAL A 69 -14.80 -3.34 -5.09
CA VAL A 69 -15.26 -2.58 -3.94
C VAL A 69 -16.75 -2.76 -3.73
N VAL A 70 -17.16 -2.91 -2.48
CA VAL A 70 -18.57 -3.07 -2.09
C VAL A 70 -18.88 -2.17 -0.89
N GLU A 71 -19.97 -1.42 -0.97
CA GLU A 71 -20.43 -0.62 0.17
C GLU A 71 -20.91 -1.51 1.32
N LYS A 72 -20.66 -1.10 2.56
CA LYS A 72 -21.07 -1.85 3.75
C LYS A 72 -22.57 -1.75 4.06
N ALA A 73 -23.27 -0.77 3.49
CA ALA A 73 -24.68 -0.50 3.76
C ALA A 73 -25.51 -0.61 2.47
N PRO A 74 -26.83 -0.92 2.56
CA PRO A 74 -27.73 -0.91 1.41
C PRO A 74 -27.64 0.41 0.61
N PRO A 75 -27.64 0.38 -0.73
CA PRO A 75 -27.95 -0.77 -1.59
C PRO A 75 -26.76 -1.72 -1.86
N TYR A 76 -25.67 -1.64 -1.07
CA TYR A 76 -24.43 -2.42 -1.26
C TYR A 76 -23.82 -2.18 -2.64
N ALA A 77 -23.76 -0.91 -3.06
CA ALA A 77 -23.27 -0.58 -4.38
C ALA A 77 -21.84 -1.11 -4.56
N THR A 78 -21.56 -1.59 -5.77
CA THR A 78 -20.25 -2.15 -6.12
C THR A 78 -19.60 -1.39 -7.25
N ALA A 79 -18.29 -1.34 -7.24
CA ALA A 79 -17.49 -0.84 -8.36
C ALA A 79 -16.21 -1.64 -8.52
N ILE A 80 -15.58 -1.51 -9.70
CA ILE A 80 -14.26 -2.07 -9.98
C ILE A 80 -13.35 -0.92 -10.35
N TYR A 81 -12.20 -0.82 -9.69
CA TYR A 81 -11.24 0.27 -9.91
C TYR A 81 -9.84 -0.25 -10.21
N GLU A 82 -9.22 0.37 -11.20
CA GLU A 82 -7.77 0.31 -11.42
C GLU A 82 -7.16 1.68 -11.08
N LEU A 83 -5.99 1.68 -10.45
CA LEU A 83 -5.34 2.92 -10.04
C LEU A 83 -4.53 3.52 -11.19
N GLY A 84 -4.75 4.81 -11.44
CA GLY A 84 -4.06 5.53 -12.50
C GLY A 84 -2.54 5.64 -12.30
N PRO A 85 -1.80 6.00 -13.38
CA PRO A 85 -0.34 5.97 -13.40
C PRO A 85 0.30 6.88 -12.33
N GLU A 86 -0.28 8.03 -12.03
CA GLU A 86 0.25 8.95 -11.00
C GLU A 86 0.30 8.29 -9.60
N LEU A 87 -0.80 7.63 -9.20
CA LEU A 87 -0.86 6.91 -7.93
C LEU A 87 0.13 5.73 -7.89
N MET A 88 0.32 5.06 -9.02
CA MET A 88 1.22 3.93 -9.16
C MET A 88 2.70 4.35 -9.18
N THR A 89 3.03 5.51 -9.77
CA THR A 89 4.36 6.11 -9.70
C THR A 89 4.72 6.46 -8.26
N ASN A 90 3.79 7.10 -7.53
CA ASN A 90 3.99 7.38 -6.11
C ASN A 90 4.16 6.10 -5.28
N ALA A 91 3.39 5.05 -5.60
CA ALA A 91 3.52 3.75 -4.94
C ALA A 91 4.89 3.10 -5.16
N CYS A 92 5.49 3.28 -6.34
CA CYS A 92 6.84 2.81 -6.64
C CYS A 92 7.86 3.42 -5.68
N PHE A 93 7.86 4.76 -5.54
CA PHE A 93 8.76 5.47 -4.64
C PHE A 93 8.51 5.10 -3.17
N ASP A 94 7.25 5.08 -2.73
CA ASP A 94 6.87 4.67 -1.38
C ASP A 94 7.34 3.24 -1.08
N PHE A 95 7.19 2.32 -2.05
CA PHE A 95 7.57 0.92 -1.91
C PHE A 95 9.08 0.73 -1.82
N GLU A 96 9.86 1.38 -2.69
CA GLU A 96 11.32 1.30 -2.66
C GLU A 96 11.89 1.84 -1.35
N ALA A 97 11.37 2.96 -0.86
CA ALA A 97 11.74 3.53 0.43
C ALA A 97 11.39 2.56 1.58
N ALA A 98 10.17 2.00 1.56
CA ALA A 98 9.72 1.05 2.58
C ALA A 98 10.54 -0.24 2.58
N LEU A 99 10.85 -0.80 1.40
CA LEU A 99 11.61 -2.03 1.27
C LEU A 99 13.06 -1.83 1.76
N LYS A 100 13.66 -0.69 1.43
CA LYS A 100 14.99 -0.32 1.93
C LYS A 100 14.99 -0.18 3.45
N ALA A 101 14.04 0.57 4.02
CA ALA A 101 13.92 0.73 5.46
C ALA A 101 13.71 -0.62 6.16
N TYR A 102 12.80 -1.44 5.65
CA TYR A 102 12.56 -2.79 6.17
C TYR A 102 13.81 -3.66 6.16
N LYS A 103 14.59 -3.63 5.05
CA LYS A 103 15.86 -4.35 4.96
C LYS A 103 16.83 -3.87 6.05
N THR A 104 17.03 -2.56 6.17
CA THR A 104 17.96 -1.99 7.16
C THR A 104 17.55 -2.34 8.59
N CYS A 105 16.26 -2.18 8.94
CA CYS A 105 15.76 -2.58 10.26
C CYS A 105 15.97 -4.08 10.53
N THR A 106 15.73 -4.92 9.52
CA THR A 106 15.91 -6.37 9.64
C THR A 106 17.40 -6.75 9.80
N ASP A 107 18.29 -6.13 9.04
CA ASP A 107 19.74 -6.39 9.09
C ASP A 107 20.35 -5.97 10.44
N LEU A 108 19.91 -4.83 10.99
CA LEU A 108 20.41 -4.29 12.26
C LEU A 108 19.69 -4.87 13.48
N GLY A 109 18.49 -5.43 13.31
CA GLY A 109 17.63 -5.83 14.42
C GLY A 109 17.01 -4.64 15.17
N GLU A 110 17.07 -3.44 14.60
CA GLU A 110 16.58 -2.19 15.20
C GLU A 110 15.31 -1.72 14.49
N TRP A 111 14.29 -1.35 15.27
CA TRP A 111 12.99 -0.91 14.76
C TRP A 111 12.62 0.45 15.35
N PRO A 112 13.05 1.55 14.72
CA PRO A 112 12.79 2.89 15.21
C PRO A 112 11.30 3.17 15.32
N GLY A 113 10.87 3.57 16.52
CA GLY A 113 9.46 3.83 16.87
C GLY A 113 9.14 5.32 16.98
N TYR A 114 7.98 5.60 17.58
CA TYR A 114 7.65 6.97 18.00
C TYR A 114 8.57 7.44 19.13
N SER A 115 8.72 8.76 19.26
CA SER A 115 9.41 9.34 20.42
C SER A 115 8.72 8.91 21.72
N GLU A 116 9.51 8.66 22.76
CA GLU A 116 9.04 8.42 24.12
C GLU A 116 8.58 9.70 24.82
N GLU A 117 8.86 10.87 24.22
CA GLU A 117 8.45 12.16 24.74
C GLU A 117 6.96 12.44 24.49
N ILE A 118 6.33 13.13 25.44
CA ILE A 118 4.94 13.59 25.31
C ILE A 118 4.86 14.61 24.17
N GLN A 119 4.09 14.27 23.13
CA GLN A 119 3.82 15.17 22.02
C GLN A 119 2.48 15.88 22.21
N THR A 120 2.50 17.22 22.21
CA THR A 120 1.27 18.02 22.14
C THR A 120 0.79 18.08 20.70
N ILE A 121 -0.44 17.63 20.45
CA ILE A 121 -1.11 17.71 19.14
C ILE A 121 -2.12 18.87 19.20
N ASP A 122 -2.02 19.81 18.26
CA ASP A 122 -2.90 20.98 18.16
C ASP A 122 -3.26 21.22 16.67
N LEU A 123 -4.30 22.03 16.42
CA LEU A 123 -4.86 22.31 15.09
C LEU A 123 -3.84 22.93 14.13
N ALA A 124 -2.90 23.72 14.65
CA ALA A 124 -1.79 24.27 13.89
C ALA A 124 -0.57 23.33 14.01
N ALA A 125 -0.40 22.44 13.03
CA ALA A 125 0.83 21.69 12.91
C ALA A 125 1.99 22.66 12.65
N LYS A 126 2.83 22.91 13.67
CA LYS A 126 4.21 23.31 13.38
C LYS A 126 4.86 22.10 12.74
N ALA A 127 5.53 22.29 11.61
CA ALA A 127 6.31 21.24 10.97
C ALA A 127 7.42 20.79 11.93
N THR A 128 7.11 19.82 12.78
CA THR A 128 8.14 19.11 13.53
C THR A 128 8.86 18.28 12.48
N THR A 129 10.07 18.68 12.14
CA THR A 129 10.99 17.87 11.34
C THR A 129 11.06 16.51 12.01
N ILE A 130 10.39 15.51 11.43
CA ILE A 130 10.61 14.13 11.81
C ILE A 130 12.08 13.89 11.46
N PRO A 131 12.97 13.71 12.45
CA PRO A 131 14.36 13.42 12.13
C PRO A 131 14.35 12.18 11.24
N PRO A 132 15.20 12.15 10.18
CA PRO A 132 15.35 10.93 9.40
C PRO A 132 15.63 9.79 10.36
N ILE A 133 15.07 8.62 10.06
CA ILE A 133 15.29 7.41 10.85
C ILE A 133 16.81 7.25 11.02
N GLN A 134 17.30 7.52 12.23
CA GLN A 134 18.70 7.34 12.60
C GLN A 134 18.82 5.88 13.03
N PHE A 135 19.53 5.11 12.23
CA PHE A 135 20.05 3.82 12.63
C PHE A 135 21.31 4.08 13.48
N ALA A 136 21.43 3.40 14.62
CA ALA A 136 22.57 3.56 15.52
C ALA A 136 23.88 3.01 14.90
#